data_AF-A0AAC8VWT9-F1
#
_entry.id   AF-A0AAC8VWT9-F1
#
_cell.length_a   1.000
_cell.length_b   1.000
_cell.length_c   1.000
_cell.angle_alpha   90.00
_cell.angle_beta   90.00
_cell.angle_gamma   90.00
#
_symmetry.space_group_name_H-M   'P 1'
#
loop_
_entity.id
_entity.type
_entity.pdbx_description
1 polymer ?
#
loop_
_entity_poly.entity_id
_entity_poly.type
_entity_poly.pdbx_seq_one_letter_code
_entity_poly.pdbx_strand_id
1 'polypeptide(L)'
;MTQPFLLPPLLTTPRDTPRRVGVELEFADLDAPSAAACVRELFGGTVIVENPHRCLVAGTRLGDFTVELDMRSAHPGKGGSKVLDPLRPLWGNIGSLVMPFEIATPPVTIDRLPDLEALVSCLRGRGAAGTEASPLFAFGLHFNPEVARTDGDYVLDHLKAFLLLAPWLRREIRVDPTRRLSGFIASFPLPYAAKVTDPGYRPGLGTLIDDYLADNPTRNRELDLCPLFAHLDRDRLAAALEDPHVRSRPTFHYRLPNARLSDPGWSLAADWNRWVAVERLAADRPLLDRLGAAYREAADGPGLAAWPERIDAFLAESPDIGGGIRGDTPASGAADGPVRQAV
;
A
#
# COMPACT_ATOMS: atom_id res chain seq x y z
N MET A 1 11.02 17.43 11.73
CA MET A 1 11.99 17.16 10.65
C MET A 1 11.32 16.15 9.72
N THR A 2 11.13 16.48 8.45
CA THR A 2 10.53 15.57 7.47
C THR A 2 11.50 14.43 7.16
N GLN A 3 11.03 13.19 7.22
CA GLN A 3 11.82 12.00 6.88
C GLN A 3 12.20 12.04 5.39
N PRO A 4 13.45 11.74 5.00
CA PRO A 4 13.82 11.69 3.59
C PRO A 4 13.22 10.45 2.90
N PHE A 5 12.91 10.58 1.60
CA PHE A 5 12.55 9.44 0.77
C PHE A 5 13.81 8.60 0.47
N LEU A 6 13.74 7.31 0.76
CA LEU A 6 14.77 6.34 0.41
C LEU A 6 14.66 5.93 -1.05
N LEU A 7 15.80 5.54 -1.63
CA LEU A 7 15.86 5.00 -2.98
C LEU A 7 15.84 3.46 -2.94
N PRO A 8 15.08 2.79 -3.81
CA PRO A 8 15.17 1.34 -3.95
C PRO A 8 16.49 0.93 -4.62
N PRO A 9 16.91 -0.35 -4.50
CA PRO A 9 18.19 -0.82 -5.05
C PRO A 9 18.30 -0.68 -6.57
N LEU A 10 17.18 -0.81 -7.29
CA LEU A 10 17.12 -0.66 -8.74
C LEU A 10 16.35 0.61 -9.11
N LEU A 11 17.01 1.53 -9.83
CA LEU A 11 16.47 2.85 -10.17
C LEU A 11 16.02 2.97 -11.62
N THR A 12 16.40 2.03 -12.48
CA THR A 12 16.08 2.06 -13.90
C THR A 12 15.25 0.85 -14.32
N THR A 13 14.47 1.02 -15.38
CA THR A 13 13.74 -0.04 -16.07
C THR A 13 14.69 -0.83 -16.99
N PRO A 14 14.25 -1.94 -17.63
CA PRO A 14 15.08 -2.68 -18.58
C PRO A 14 15.51 -1.86 -19.82
N ARG A 15 14.86 -0.70 -20.05
CA ARG A 15 15.17 0.25 -21.12
C ARG A 15 16.11 1.39 -20.67
N ASP A 16 16.74 1.25 -19.50
CA ASP A 16 17.64 2.24 -18.90
C ASP A 16 16.99 3.63 -18.70
N THR A 17 15.67 3.65 -18.48
CA THR A 17 14.94 4.87 -18.12
C THR A 17 14.67 4.89 -16.62
N PRO A 18 14.67 6.06 -15.96
CA PRO A 18 14.36 6.15 -14.54
C PRO A 18 12.99 5.55 -14.23
N ARG A 19 12.93 4.66 -13.24
CA ARG A 19 11.67 4.08 -12.75
C ARG A 19 10.77 5.16 -12.22
N ARG A 20 9.48 4.97 -12.45
CA ARG A 20 8.43 5.85 -11.97
C ARG A 20 7.62 5.22 -10.84
N VAL A 21 6.87 6.05 -10.14
CA VAL A 21 5.89 5.65 -9.13
C VAL A 21 4.63 6.49 -9.32
N GLY A 22 3.49 5.82 -9.47
CA GLY A 22 2.19 6.46 -9.33
C GLY A 22 1.77 6.48 -7.87
N VAL A 23 1.09 7.55 -7.43
CA VAL A 23 0.53 7.65 -6.10
C VAL A 23 -0.97 7.88 -6.21
N GLU A 24 -1.76 7.15 -5.44
CA GLU A 24 -3.20 7.39 -5.30
C GLU A 24 -3.47 7.70 -3.82
N LEU A 25 -4.22 8.78 -3.55
CA LEU A 25 -4.48 9.26 -2.20
C LEU A 25 -5.98 9.51 -2.01
N GLU A 26 -6.58 8.77 -1.08
CA GLU A 26 -7.99 8.90 -0.70
C GLU A 26 -8.18 9.89 0.46
N PHE A 27 -9.26 10.68 0.42
CA PHE A 27 -9.59 11.69 1.43
C PHE A 27 -11.07 12.07 1.44
N ALA A 28 -11.51 12.76 2.50
CA ALA A 28 -12.84 13.37 2.61
C ALA A 28 -12.74 14.86 2.98
N ASP A 29 -13.89 15.49 3.22
CA ASP A 29 -14.04 16.88 3.67
C ASP A 29 -13.43 17.96 2.76
N LEU A 30 -13.06 17.59 1.53
CA LEU A 30 -12.61 18.48 0.47
C LEU A 30 -13.20 18.02 -0.87
N ASP A 31 -13.79 18.94 -1.63
CA ASP A 31 -14.37 18.62 -2.93
C ASP A 31 -13.31 18.48 -4.05
N ALA A 32 -13.70 17.82 -5.15
CA ALA A 32 -12.80 17.59 -6.28
C ALA A 32 -12.23 18.90 -6.88
N PRO A 33 -13.02 19.98 -7.10
CA PRO A 33 -12.46 21.25 -7.59
C PRO A 33 -11.41 21.88 -6.66
N SER A 34 -11.62 21.84 -5.34
CA SER A 34 -10.68 22.42 -4.37
C SER A 34 -9.39 21.62 -4.27
N ALA A 35 -9.50 20.28 -4.35
CA ALA A 35 -8.36 19.38 -4.44
C ALA A 35 -7.59 19.56 -5.77
N ALA A 36 -8.29 19.68 -6.90
CA ALA A 36 -7.69 19.99 -8.20
C ALA A 36 -7.00 21.37 -8.22
N ALA A 37 -7.53 22.34 -7.48
CA ALA A 37 -6.90 23.64 -7.32
C ALA A 37 -5.58 23.57 -6.52
N CYS A 38 -5.44 22.65 -5.55
CA CYS A 38 -4.15 22.37 -4.90
C CYS A 38 -3.11 21.87 -5.91
N VAL A 39 -3.49 20.90 -6.75
CA VAL A 39 -2.62 20.36 -7.81
C VAL A 39 -2.17 21.49 -8.75
N ARG A 40 -3.11 22.33 -9.22
CA ARG A 40 -2.79 23.46 -10.09
C ARG A 40 -1.84 24.47 -9.44
N GLU A 41 -2.05 24.80 -8.17
CA GLU A 41 -1.19 25.74 -7.43
C GLU A 41 0.25 25.24 -7.33
N LEU A 42 0.44 23.95 -7.09
CA LEU A 42 1.77 23.34 -6.89
C LEU A 42 2.49 22.99 -8.20
N PHE A 43 1.73 22.58 -9.22
CA PHE A 43 2.27 21.93 -10.43
C PHE A 43 1.88 22.61 -11.75
N GLY A 44 1.05 23.65 -11.71
CA GLY A 44 0.53 24.33 -12.89
C GLY A 44 -0.55 23.53 -13.62
N GLY A 45 -0.70 23.78 -14.92
CA GLY A 45 -1.72 23.14 -15.75
C GLY A 45 -3.10 23.81 -15.68
N THR A 46 -4.10 23.15 -16.25
CA THR A 46 -5.48 23.65 -16.35
C THR A 46 -6.44 22.67 -15.68
N VAL A 47 -7.29 23.18 -14.78
CA VAL A 47 -8.36 22.40 -14.16
C VAL A 47 -9.54 22.31 -15.14
N ILE A 48 -9.91 21.09 -15.49
CA ILE A 48 -11.06 20.74 -16.29
C ILE A 48 -12.04 20.03 -15.36
N VAL A 49 -13.14 20.70 -15.03
CA VAL A 49 -14.22 20.13 -14.21
C VAL A 49 -15.14 19.35 -15.14
N GLU A 50 -15.09 18.03 -15.09
CA GLU A 50 -15.99 17.19 -15.87
C GLU A 50 -17.38 17.12 -15.22
N ASN A 51 -17.41 16.98 -13.90
CA ASN A 51 -18.61 17.07 -13.06
C ASN A 51 -18.22 17.38 -11.59
N PRO A 52 -19.18 17.61 -10.66
CA PRO A 52 -18.87 17.93 -9.26
C PRO A 52 -18.01 16.89 -8.53
N HIS A 53 -18.00 15.65 -9.03
CA HIS A 53 -17.30 14.52 -8.44
C HIS A 53 -16.05 14.11 -9.23
N ARG A 54 -15.69 14.81 -10.31
CA ARG A 54 -14.54 14.46 -11.17
C ARG A 54 -13.91 15.68 -11.82
N CYS A 55 -12.62 15.85 -11.57
CA CYS A 55 -11.78 16.90 -12.15
C CYS A 55 -10.51 16.30 -12.75
N LEU A 56 -10.10 16.79 -13.92
CA LEU A 56 -8.81 16.52 -14.54
C LEU A 56 -7.96 17.79 -14.43
N VAL A 57 -6.70 17.66 -14.00
CA VAL A 57 -5.72 18.76 -14.08
C VAL A 57 -4.72 18.41 -15.18
N ALA A 58 -4.95 18.97 -16.36
CA ALA A 58 -4.20 18.65 -17.57
C ALA A 58 -2.99 19.57 -17.75
N GLY A 59 -1.89 19.04 -18.26
CA GLY A 59 -0.69 19.81 -18.64
C GLY A 59 0.09 20.37 -17.46
N THR A 60 0.10 19.68 -16.31
CA THR A 60 0.98 20.04 -15.20
C THR A 60 2.43 19.69 -15.52
N ARG A 61 3.39 20.26 -14.77
CA ARG A 61 4.82 19.93 -14.91
C ARG A 61 5.17 18.46 -14.61
N LEU A 62 4.27 17.71 -13.97
CA LEU A 62 4.47 16.30 -13.61
C LEU A 62 3.65 15.33 -14.48
N GLY A 63 2.77 15.84 -15.34
CA GLY A 63 1.76 15.07 -16.10
C GLY A 63 0.34 15.34 -15.60
N ASP A 64 -0.63 14.58 -16.09
CA ASP A 64 -2.04 14.84 -15.79
C ASP A 64 -2.47 14.18 -14.48
N PHE A 65 -3.18 14.92 -13.63
CA PHE A 65 -3.75 14.41 -12.37
C PHE A 65 -5.26 14.24 -12.52
N THR A 66 -5.81 13.18 -11.92
CA THR A 66 -7.26 13.01 -11.81
C THR A 66 -7.68 13.13 -10.35
N VAL A 67 -8.77 13.83 -10.10
CA VAL A 67 -9.45 13.85 -8.80
C VAL A 67 -10.86 13.34 -9.01
N GLU A 68 -11.23 12.22 -8.39
CA GLU A 68 -12.55 11.63 -8.59
C GLU A 68 -13.12 11.03 -7.31
N LEU A 69 -14.45 11.00 -7.19
CA LEU A 69 -15.12 10.29 -6.11
C LEU A 69 -14.95 8.78 -6.34
N ASP A 70 -14.30 8.09 -5.42
CA ASP A 70 -14.04 6.67 -5.55
C ASP A 70 -15.32 5.85 -5.29
N MET A 71 -16.03 5.56 -6.37
CA MET A 71 -17.21 4.71 -6.37
C MET A 71 -16.89 3.23 -6.09
N ARG A 72 -15.61 2.82 -6.06
CA ARG A 72 -15.22 1.41 -5.77
C ARG A 72 -15.60 1.00 -4.34
N SER A 73 -15.62 1.97 -3.42
CA SER A 73 -16.04 1.78 -2.03
C SER A 73 -17.55 1.53 -1.87
N ALA A 74 -18.36 1.72 -2.91
CA ALA A 74 -19.83 1.62 -2.85
C ALA A 74 -20.41 0.20 -2.91
N HIS A 75 -19.59 -0.84 -3.11
CA HIS A 75 -20.11 -2.20 -3.34
C HIS A 75 -19.78 -3.15 -2.17
N PRO A 76 -20.78 -3.57 -1.37
CA PRO A 76 -20.60 -4.65 -0.41
C PRO A 76 -20.27 -5.94 -1.17
N GLY A 77 -19.07 -6.48 -0.95
CA GLY A 77 -18.58 -7.66 -1.63
C GLY A 77 -19.51 -8.86 -1.48
N LYS A 78 -20.08 -9.34 -2.58
CA LYS A 78 -20.75 -10.65 -2.68
C LYS A 78 -19.67 -11.74 -2.69
N GLY A 79 -19.10 -12.08 -1.52
CA GLY A 79 -18.04 -13.10 -1.48
C GLY A 79 -17.51 -13.50 -0.11
N GLY A 80 -18.21 -13.20 0.99
CA GLY A 80 -17.79 -13.60 2.33
C GLY A 80 -17.95 -15.09 2.57
N SER A 81 -16.83 -15.79 2.76
CA SER A 81 -16.75 -17.17 3.28
C SER A 81 -17.68 -17.40 4.48
N LYS A 82 -18.27 -18.60 4.60
CA LYS A 82 -19.20 -19.05 5.67
C LYS A 82 -18.62 -18.99 7.11
N VAL A 83 -17.44 -18.42 7.30
CA VAL A 83 -16.79 -18.19 8.61
C VAL A 83 -17.22 -16.85 9.25
N LEU A 84 -17.98 -16.00 8.54
CA LEU A 84 -18.33 -14.64 8.97
C LEU A 84 -19.75 -14.46 9.57
N ASP A 85 -20.50 -15.54 9.81
CA ASP A 85 -21.87 -15.45 10.35
C ASP A 85 -22.00 -14.78 11.75
N PRO A 86 -21.02 -14.88 12.69
CA PRO A 86 -21.14 -14.23 14.00
C PRO A 86 -21.09 -12.69 13.96
N LEU A 87 -20.63 -12.09 12.85
CA LEU A 87 -20.41 -10.64 12.73
C LEU A 87 -21.53 -9.91 11.98
N ARG A 88 -22.55 -10.64 11.49
CA ARG A 88 -23.74 -10.08 10.82
C ARG A 88 -24.44 -8.94 11.58
N PRO A 89 -24.57 -8.95 12.93
CA PRO A 89 -25.21 -7.86 13.66
C PRO A 89 -24.45 -6.53 13.59
N LEU A 90 -23.12 -6.56 13.49
CA LEU A 90 -22.32 -5.34 13.30
C LEU A 90 -22.53 -4.77 11.89
N TRP A 91 -22.70 -5.64 10.89
CA TRP A 91 -22.80 -5.24 9.48
C TRP A 91 -24.13 -4.58 9.12
N GLY A 92 -25.20 -4.86 9.87
CA GLY A 92 -26.47 -4.11 9.77
C GLY A 92 -26.30 -2.60 9.99
N ASN A 93 -25.21 -2.17 10.65
CA ASN A 93 -24.85 -0.77 10.89
C ASN A 93 -23.66 -0.27 10.04
N ILE A 94 -23.03 -1.10 9.18
CA ILE A 94 -21.84 -0.75 8.37
C ILE A 94 -22.23 -0.19 6.98
N GLY A 95 -23.51 0.06 6.73
CA GLY A 95 -24.02 0.59 5.46
C GLY A 95 -23.64 2.03 5.11
N SER A 96 -22.79 2.70 5.90
CA SER A 96 -22.47 4.13 5.76
C SER A 96 -20.96 4.43 5.69
N LEU A 97 -20.18 3.58 5.01
CA LEU A 97 -18.82 3.97 4.61
C LEU A 97 -18.92 5.24 3.76
N VAL A 98 -18.20 6.28 4.17
CA VAL A 98 -18.14 7.54 3.40
C VAL A 98 -17.29 7.28 2.16
N MET A 99 -17.83 7.60 0.98
CA MET A 99 -17.07 7.49 -0.26
C MET A 99 -16.00 8.57 -0.29
N PRO A 100 -14.71 8.21 -0.38
CA PRO A 100 -13.64 9.18 -0.48
C PRO A 100 -13.57 9.79 -1.87
N PHE A 101 -13.00 10.99 -1.95
CA PHE A 101 -12.33 11.43 -3.17
C PHE A 101 -10.94 10.78 -3.23
N GLU A 102 -10.51 10.39 -4.42
CA GLU A 102 -9.17 9.91 -4.72
C GLU A 102 -8.47 10.93 -5.62
N ILE A 103 -7.25 11.35 -5.27
CA ILE A 103 -6.32 11.96 -6.22
C ILE A 103 -5.40 10.87 -6.75
N ALA A 104 -5.42 10.66 -8.07
CA ALA A 104 -4.45 9.83 -8.77
C ALA A 104 -3.40 10.72 -9.47
N THR A 105 -2.13 10.54 -9.12
CA THR A 105 -1.02 11.26 -9.73
C THR A 105 -0.61 10.60 -11.06
N PRO A 106 -0.05 11.37 -12.01
CA PRO A 106 0.72 10.74 -13.08
C PRO A 106 1.91 9.97 -12.47
N PRO A 107 2.42 8.92 -13.11
CA PRO A 107 3.66 8.28 -12.68
C PRO A 107 4.85 9.26 -12.78
N VAL A 108 5.40 9.64 -11.63
CA VAL A 108 6.57 10.53 -11.52
C VAL A 108 7.83 9.72 -11.30
N THR A 109 9.00 10.23 -11.68
CA THR A 109 10.26 9.55 -11.34
C THR A 109 10.46 9.56 -9.81
N ILE A 110 11.11 8.53 -9.26
CA ILE A 110 11.19 8.32 -7.79
C ILE A 110 11.79 9.54 -7.06
N ASP A 111 12.75 10.24 -7.66
CA ASP A 111 13.36 11.46 -7.13
C ASP A 111 12.38 12.64 -7.00
N ARG A 112 11.20 12.55 -7.62
CA ARG A 112 10.12 13.55 -7.57
C ARG A 112 9.05 13.25 -6.53
N LEU A 113 9.14 12.14 -5.79
CA LEU A 113 8.25 11.88 -4.65
C LEU A 113 8.17 13.05 -3.64
N PRO A 114 9.26 13.80 -3.33
CA PRO A 114 9.17 14.99 -2.48
C PRO A 114 8.21 16.07 -2.99
N ASP A 115 8.00 16.20 -4.32
CA ASP A 115 7.01 17.14 -4.86
C ASP A 115 5.58 16.75 -4.42
N LEU A 116 5.28 15.45 -4.30
CA LEU A 116 3.96 14.95 -3.92
C LEU A 116 3.70 15.09 -2.41
N GLU A 117 4.74 15.21 -1.58
CA GLU A 117 4.60 15.55 -0.16
C GLU A 117 4.01 16.97 0.04
N ALA A 118 4.31 17.89 -0.88
CA ALA A 118 3.72 19.23 -0.88
C ALA A 118 2.21 19.18 -1.19
N LEU A 119 1.76 18.22 -2.01
CA LEU A 119 0.34 18.00 -2.28
C LEU A 119 -0.40 17.57 -1.00
N VAL A 120 0.15 16.62 -0.24
CA VAL A 120 -0.38 16.22 1.07
C VAL A 120 -0.54 17.43 2.00
N SER A 121 0.49 18.29 2.06
CA SER A 121 0.45 19.50 2.88
C SER A 121 -0.62 20.50 2.42
N CYS A 122 -0.79 20.68 1.10
CA CYS A 122 -1.83 21.55 0.55
C CYS A 122 -3.24 21.04 0.86
N LEU A 123 -3.50 19.74 0.63
CA LEU A 123 -4.80 19.12 0.91
C LEU A 123 -5.17 19.26 2.39
N ARG A 124 -4.22 18.95 3.29
CA ARG A 124 -4.38 19.15 4.73
C ARG A 124 -4.68 20.61 5.08
N GLY A 125 -3.93 21.55 4.50
CA GLY A 125 -4.14 22.99 4.72
C GLY A 125 -5.51 23.49 4.27
N ARG A 126 -6.19 22.76 3.37
CA ARG A 126 -7.56 23.04 2.91
C ARG A 126 -8.65 22.23 3.62
N GLY A 127 -8.29 21.47 4.65
CA GLY A 127 -9.24 20.73 5.48
C GLY A 127 -9.54 19.31 5.00
N ALA A 128 -8.77 18.74 4.08
CA ALA A 128 -8.94 17.35 3.69
C ALA A 128 -8.73 16.41 4.89
N ALA A 129 -9.66 15.48 5.08
CA ALA A 129 -9.67 14.53 6.18
C ALA A 129 -9.11 13.16 5.76
N GLY A 130 -8.28 12.57 6.62
CA GLY A 130 -7.71 11.23 6.48
C GLY A 130 -8.46 10.16 7.29
N THR A 131 -7.98 8.93 7.23
CA THR A 131 -8.51 7.74 7.93
C THR A 131 -8.74 7.97 9.43
N GLU A 132 -7.85 8.68 10.10
CA GLU A 132 -7.91 8.98 11.53
C GLU A 132 -9.03 9.94 11.95
N ALA A 133 -9.66 10.64 11.01
CA ALA A 133 -10.71 11.60 11.35
C ALA A 133 -12.03 10.94 11.76
N SER A 134 -12.26 9.68 11.38
CA SER A 134 -13.46 8.93 11.75
C SER A 134 -13.23 7.42 11.66
N PRO A 135 -13.79 6.59 12.58
CA PRO A 135 -13.73 5.13 12.46
C PRO A 135 -14.46 4.58 11.21
N LEU A 136 -15.28 5.41 10.56
CA LEU A 136 -15.94 5.09 9.29
C LEU A 136 -15.06 5.37 8.06
N PHE A 137 -13.93 6.07 8.22
CA PHE A 137 -13.05 6.41 7.12
C PHE A 137 -12.02 5.30 6.93
N ALA A 138 -12.03 4.71 5.75
CA ALA A 138 -11.22 3.55 5.39
C ALA A 138 -10.21 3.90 4.29
N PHE A 139 -9.62 5.10 4.36
CA PHE A 139 -8.93 5.73 3.23
C PHE A 139 -7.53 5.17 2.98
N GLY A 140 -7.27 4.80 1.73
CA GLY A 140 -6.02 4.23 1.25
C GLY A 140 -5.03 5.26 0.71
N LEU A 141 -3.75 4.97 0.95
CA LEU A 141 -2.65 5.47 0.14
C LEU A 141 -2.12 4.29 -0.69
N HIS A 142 -2.09 4.44 -2.01
CA HIS A 142 -1.50 3.45 -2.90
C HIS A 142 -0.22 3.96 -3.52
N PHE A 143 0.82 3.14 -3.47
CA PHE A 143 2.01 3.31 -4.31
C PHE A 143 1.96 2.31 -5.45
N ASN A 144 2.21 2.80 -6.65
CA ASN A 144 2.36 2.02 -7.86
C ASN A 144 3.80 2.18 -8.38
N PRO A 145 4.83 1.64 -7.69
CA PRO A 145 6.21 1.62 -8.18
C PRO A 145 6.31 0.76 -9.44
N GLU A 146 6.84 1.34 -10.51
CA GLU A 146 7.11 0.66 -11.77
C GLU A 146 8.12 -0.47 -11.56
N VAL A 147 7.94 -1.63 -12.17
CA VAL A 147 8.86 -2.76 -12.02
C VAL A 147 10.21 -2.48 -12.69
N ALA A 148 11.31 -2.83 -12.03
CA ALA A 148 12.65 -2.70 -12.62
C ALA A 148 12.93 -3.77 -13.69
N ARG A 149 12.26 -4.93 -13.58
CA ARG A 149 12.39 -6.10 -14.46
C ARG A 149 11.04 -6.79 -14.62
N THR A 150 10.89 -7.58 -15.67
CA THR A 150 9.62 -8.26 -16.04
C THR A 150 9.73 -9.79 -16.02
N ASP A 151 10.87 -10.35 -15.59
CA ASP A 151 11.03 -11.79 -15.44
C ASP A 151 10.40 -12.32 -14.14
N GLY A 152 10.09 -13.62 -14.15
CA GLY A 152 9.39 -14.29 -13.04
C GLY A 152 10.16 -14.27 -11.72
N ASP A 153 11.49 -14.40 -11.74
CA ASP A 153 12.30 -14.38 -10.53
C ASP A 153 12.22 -13.03 -9.81
N TYR A 154 12.32 -11.93 -10.56
CA TYR A 154 12.19 -10.58 -10.00
C TYR A 154 10.82 -10.37 -9.35
N VAL A 155 9.73 -10.73 -10.05
CA VAL A 155 8.36 -10.57 -9.51
C VAL A 155 8.16 -11.46 -8.28
N LEU A 156 8.66 -12.69 -8.32
CA LEU A 156 8.56 -13.66 -7.24
C LEU A 156 9.32 -13.21 -6.00
N ASP A 157 10.55 -12.72 -6.15
CA ASP A 157 11.35 -12.27 -5.01
C ASP A 157 10.73 -11.04 -4.32
N HIS A 158 10.08 -10.15 -5.07
CA HIS A 158 9.30 -9.04 -4.50
C HIS A 158 8.05 -9.53 -3.77
N LEU A 159 7.32 -10.49 -4.35
CA LEU A 159 6.16 -11.09 -3.69
C LEU A 159 6.57 -11.81 -2.39
N LYS A 160 7.65 -12.58 -2.39
CA LYS A 160 8.20 -13.23 -1.19
C LYS A 160 8.59 -12.20 -0.13
N ALA A 161 9.35 -11.17 -0.52
CA ALA A 161 9.77 -10.12 0.39
C ALA A 161 8.56 -9.42 1.03
N PHE A 162 7.54 -9.11 0.21
CA PHE A 162 6.31 -8.53 0.70
C PHE A 162 5.60 -9.45 1.70
N LEU A 163 5.41 -10.73 1.36
CA LEU A 163 4.71 -11.69 2.23
C LEU A 163 5.41 -11.86 3.58
N LEU A 164 6.74 -11.92 3.58
CA LEU A 164 7.56 -12.01 4.80
C LEU A 164 7.44 -10.76 5.67
N LEU A 165 7.37 -9.57 5.06
CA LEU A 165 7.26 -8.30 5.78
C LEU A 165 5.82 -7.90 6.09
N ALA A 166 4.81 -8.50 5.45
CA ALA A 166 3.42 -8.06 5.56
C ALA A 166 2.86 -8.03 7.00
N PRO A 167 3.13 -9.03 7.89
CA PRO A 167 2.70 -8.94 9.28
C PRO A 167 3.33 -7.74 10.02
N TRP A 168 4.60 -7.44 9.77
CA TRP A 168 5.31 -6.29 10.32
C TRP A 168 4.78 -4.97 9.73
N LEU A 169 4.63 -4.87 8.42
CA LEU A 169 4.06 -3.71 7.73
C LEU A 169 2.68 -3.36 8.29
N ARG A 170 1.81 -4.36 8.45
CA ARG A 170 0.46 -4.17 9.01
C ARG A 170 0.48 -3.59 10.42
N ARG A 171 1.45 -3.99 11.25
CA ARG A 171 1.63 -3.49 12.62
C ARG A 171 2.20 -2.08 12.62
N GLU A 172 3.25 -1.82 11.85
CA GLU A 172 3.91 -0.51 11.75
C GLU A 172 3.03 0.58 11.15
N ILE A 173 2.27 0.26 10.10
CA ILE A 173 1.31 1.19 9.48
C ILE A 173 0.11 1.44 10.40
N ARG A 174 -0.13 0.55 11.39
CA ARG A 174 -1.37 0.51 12.17
C ARG A 174 -2.59 0.50 11.25
N VAL A 175 -2.59 -0.42 10.30
CA VAL A 175 -3.66 -0.52 9.28
C VAL A 175 -5.01 -0.57 9.97
N ASP A 176 -5.89 0.33 9.55
CA ASP A 176 -7.18 0.55 10.20
C ASP A 176 -8.04 -0.74 10.18
N PRO A 177 -8.66 -1.13 11.32
CA PRO A 177 -9.49 -2.33 11.38
C PRO A 177 -10.64 -2.32 10.38
N THR A 178 -11.28 -1.18 10.12
CA THR A 178 -12.35 -1.02 9.13
C THR A 178 -11.83 -1.32 7.72
N ARG A 179 -10.61 -0.88 7.37
CA ARG A 179 -9.96 -1.25 6.09
C ARG A 179 -9.66 -2.74 5.97
N ARG A 180 -9.30 -3.41 7.08
CA ARG A 180 -9.09 -4.87 7.08
C ARG A 180 -10.41 -5.63 6.93
N LEU A 181 -11.48 -5.13 7.55
CA LEU A 181 -12.80 -5.75 7.57
C LEU A 181 -13.60 -5.53 6.27
N SER A 182 -13.37 -4.41 5.57
CA SER A 182 -14.04 -4.09 4.29
C SER A 182 -13.65 -5.03 3.16
N GLY A 183 -12.54 -5.75 3.30
CA GLY A 183 -12.07 -6.73 2.34
C GLY A 183 -11.38 -6.14 1.12
N PHE A 184 -11.24 -4.81 1.01
CA PHE A 184 -10.57 -4.15 -0.13
C PHE A 184 -9.04 -4.33 -0.14
N ILE A 185 -8.44 -4.60 1.03
CA ILE A 185 -7.01 -4.87 1.24
C ILE A 185 -6.78 -6.19 2.00
N ALA A 186 -7.45 -7.27 1.57
CA ALA A 186 -7.37 -8.54 2.28
C ALA A 186 -5.92 -9.07 2.34
N SER A 187 -5.50 -9.53 3.52
CA SER A 187 -4.22 -10.20 3.70
C SER A 187 -4.16 -11.49 2.88
N PHE A 188 -2.97 -11.86 2.42
CA PHE A 188 -2.76 -13.15 1.76
C PHE A 188 -3.11 -14.33 2.69
N PRO A 189 -3.72 -15.42 2.17
CA PRO A 189 -3.95 -16.63 2.95
C PRO A 189 -2.64 -17.19 3.48
N LEU A 190 -2.60 -17.59 4.75
CA LEU A 190 -1.40 -18.14 5.36
C LEU A 190 -0.81 -19.34 4.59
N PRO A 191 -1.61 -20.32 4.10
CA PRO A 191 -1.07 -21.42 3.29
C PRO A 191 -0.39 -20.93 1.99
N TYR A 192 -0.95 -19.91 1.35
CA TYR A 192 -0.35 -19.30 0.15
C TYR A 192 0.95 -18.58 0.49
N ALA A 193 0.97 -17.79 1.56
CA ALA A 193 2.17 -17.12 2.02
C ALA A 193 3.28 -18.13 2.30
N ALA A 194 3.01 -19.18 3.08
CA ALA A 194 3.96 -20.24 3.39
C ALA A 194 4.46 -21.00 2.15
N LYS A 195 3.57 -21.29 1.18
CA LYS A 195 3.91 -21.89 -0.13
C LYS A 195 4.92 -21.03 -0.88
N VAL A 196 4.61 -19.74 -1.05
CA VAL A 196 5.41 -18.83 -1.87
C VAL A 196 6.74 -18.49 -1.21
N THR A 197 6.77 -18.32 0.11
CA THR A 197 8.00 -17.99 0.85
C THR A 197 8.97 -19.15 0.98
N ASP A 198 8.59 -20.38 0.60
CA ASP A 198 9.52 -21.52 0.56
C ASP A 198 10.71 -21.21 -0.37
N PRO A 199 11.97 -21.35 0.08
CA PRO A 199 13.15 -21.17 -0.77
C PRO A 199 13.14 -22.03 -2.06
N GLY A 200 12.58 -23.24 -1.99
CA GLY A 200 12.44 -24.14 -3.13
C GLY A 200 11.31 -23.78 -4.10
N TYR A 201 10.34 -22.94 -3.69
CA TYR A 201 9.29 -22.47 -4.58
C TYR A 201 9.84 -21.40 -5.52
N ARG A 202 10.25 -21.82 -6.72
CA ARG A 202 10.77 -20.97 -7.81
C ARG A 202 10.20 -21.40 -9.17
N PRO A 203 8.87 -21.30 -9.35
CA PRO A 203 8.23 -21.60 -10.63
C PRO A 203 8.61 -20.58 -11.70
N GLY A 204 8.39 -20.95 -12.97
CA GLY A 204 8.37 -19.98 -14.06
C GLY A 204 7.18 -19.02 -13.96
N LEU A 205 7.24 -17.90 -14.69
CA LEU A 205 6.25 -16.81 -14.62
C LEU A 205 4.80 -17.28 -14.82
N GLY A 206 4.54 -18.18 -15.78
CA GLY A 206 3.19 -18.68 -16.03
C GLY A 206 2.59 -19.39 -14.82
N THR A 207 3.34 -20.32 -14.23
CA THR A 207 2.93 -21.04 -13.01
C THR A 207 2.82 -20.10 -11.81
N LEU A 208 3.69 -19.10 -11.69
CA LEU A 208 3.55 -18.05 -10.65
C LEU A 208 2.19 -17.32 -10.75
N ILE A 209 1.77 -16.94 -11.96
CA ILE A 209 0.49 -16.28 -12.20
C ILE A 209 -0.67 -17.22 -11.88
N ASP A 210 -0.62 -18.47 -12.36
CA ASP A 210 -1.66 -19.48 -12.10
C ASP A 210 -1.84 -19.72 -10.60
N ASP A 211 -0.73 -19.93 -9.88
CA ASP A 211 -0.71 -20.14 -8.44
C ASP A 211 -1.22 -18.91 -7.67
N TYR A 212 -0.88 -17.70 -8.11
CA TYR A 212 -1.41 -16.48 -7.50
C TYR A 212 -2.93 -16.40 -7.67
N LEU A 213 -3.45 -16.61 -8.88
CA LEU A 213 -4.88 -16.46 -9.17
C LEU A 213 -5.73 -17.57 -8.56
N ALA A 214 -5.19 -18.79 -8.44
CA ALA A 214 -5.86 -19.89 -7.77
C ALA A 214 -6.09 -19.62 -6.27
N ASP A 215 -5.06 -19.12 -5.58
CA ASP A 215 -5.13 -18.82 -4.15
C ASP A 215 -5.68 -17.40 -3.83
N ASN A 216 -5.65 -16.51 -4.83
CA ASN A 216 -6.08 -15.12 -4.72
C ASN A 216 -6.94 -14.69 -5.93
N PRO A 217 -8.15 -15.24 -6.09
CA PRO A 217 -9.04 -14.92 -7.22
C PRO A 217 -9.73 -13.55 -7.05
N THR A 218 -8.95 -12.51 -6.72
CA THR A 218 -9.42 -11.15 -6.45
C THR A 218 -8.29 -10.13 -6.56
N ARG A 219 -8.60 -8.94 -7.07
CA ARG A 219 -7.72 -7.75 -6.99
C ARG A 219 -7.59 -7.17 -5.58
N ASN A 220 -8.46 -7.57 -4.65
CA ASN A 220 -8.55 -6.98 -3.32
C ASN A 220 -7.52 -7.56 -2.35
N ARG A 221 -6.25 -7.30 -2.64
CA ARG A 221 -5.10 -7.66 -1.81
C ARG A 221 -4.31 -6.41 -1.43
N GLU A 222 -3.64 -6.49 -0.28
CA GLU A 222 -2.67 -5.48 0.18
C GLU A 222 -1.52 -5.22 -0.80
N LEU A 223 -1.16 -6.24 -1.60
CA LEU A 223 -0.35 -6.15 -2.80
C LEU A 223 -1.11 -6.80 -3.96
N ASP A 224 -1.68 -5.99 -4.82
CA ASP A 224 -2.43 -6.43 -6.00
C ASP A 224 -1.46 -6.60 -7.17
N LEU A 225 -1.30 -7.84 -7.66
CA LEU A 225 -0.45 -8.12 -8.82
C LEU A 225 -1.23 -8.23 -10.12
N CYS A 226 -2.56 -8.11 -10.10
CA CYS A 226 -3.38 -8.21 -11.31
C CYS A 226 -2.99 -7.17 -12.37
N PRO A 227 -2.72 -5.88 -12.03
CA PRO A 227 -2.24 -4.91 -13.02
C PRO A 227 -0.93 -5.32 -13.71
N LEU A 228 0.01 -5.90 -12.96
CA LEU A 228 1.29 -6.37 -13.47
C LEU A 228 1.10 -7.63 -14.32
N PHE A 229 0.32 -8.61 -13.84
CA PHE A 229 0.04 -9.82 -14.60
C PHE A 229 -0.72 -9.53 -15.89
N ALA A 230 -1.65 -8.56 -15.89
CA ALA A 230 -2.29 -8.09 -17.12
C ALA A 230 -1.30 -7.48 -18.13
N HIS A 231 -0.19 -6.92 -17.64
CA HIS A 231 0.88 -6.36 -18.48
C HIS A 231 1.83 -7.45 -18.99
N LEU A 232 2.10 -8.48 -18.19
CA LEU A 232 3.03 -9.57 -18.52
C LEU A 232 2.39 -10.69 -19.35
N ASP A 233 1.16 -11.09 -19.03
CA ASP A 233 0.41 -12.17 -19.68
C ASP A 233 -1.10 -11.90 -19.56
N ARG A 234 -1.62 -11.04 -20.45
CA ARG A 234 -3.03 -10.62 -20.46
C ARG A 234 -3.99 -11.80 -20.61
N ASP A 235 -3.66 -12.73 -21.51
CA ASP A 235 -4.57 -13.81 -21.88
C ASP A 235 -4.74 -14.79 -20.71
N ARG A 236 -3.65 -15.10 -20.00
CA ARG A 236 -3.68 -15.93 -18.79
C ARG A 236 -4.50 -15.28 -17.67
N LEU A 237 -4.33 -13.97 -17.43
CA LEU A 237 -5.14 -13.27 -16.43
C LEU A 237 -6.62 -13.27 -16.80
N ALA A 238 -6.95 -12.91 -18.05
CA ALA A 238 -8.32 -12.83 -18.52
C ALA A 238 -9.05 -14.18 -18.48
N ALA A 239 -8.33 -15.29 -18.65
CA ALA A 239 -8.89 -16.64 -18.53
C ALA A 239 -9.31 -17.03 -17.10
N ALA A 240 -8.69 -16.43 -16.07
CA ALA A 240 -8.91 -16.78 -14.67
C ALA A 240 -9.69 -15.72 -13.87
N LEU A 241 -9.60 -14.44 -14.26
CA LEU A 241 -10.25 -13.32 -13.60
C LEU A 241 -10.71 -12.27 -14.61
N GLU A 242 -12.01 -12.18 -14.84
CA GLU A 242 -12.61 -11.10 -15.63
C GLU A 242 -13.06 -9.97 -14.71
N ASP A 243 -12.21 -8.95 -14.55
CA ASP A 243 -12.52 -7.75 -13.76
C ASP A 243 -12.21 -6.47 -14.56
N PRO A 244 -13.24 -5.67 -14.92
CA PRO A 244 -13.07 -4.47 -15.74
C PRO A 244 -12.27 -3.34 -15.04
N HIS A 245 -12.04 -3.45 -13.73
CA HIS A 245 -11.27 -2.47 -12.97
C HIS A 245 -9.76 -2.74 -13.03
N VAL A 246 -9.34 -3.91 -13.52
CA VAL A 246 -7.91 -4.21 -13.70
C VAL A 246 -7.40 -3.44 -14.91
N ARG A 247 -6.62 -2.38 -14.63
CA ARG A 247 -5.89 -1.64 -15.64
C ARG A 247 -4.48 -2.18 -15.75
N SER A 248 -4.12 -2.71 -16.93
CA SER A 248 -2.77 -3.22 -17.22
C SER A 248 -1.71 -2.13 -17.06
N ARG A 249 -0.71 -2.35 -16.20
CA ARG A 249 0.44 -1.45 -16.02
C ARG A 249 1.63 -2.20 -15.39
N PRO A 250 2.88 -1.83 -15.74
CA PRO A 250 4.10 -2.50 -15.25
C PRO A 250 4.44 -2.08 -13.81
N THR A 251 3.60 -2.39 -12.83
CA THR A 251 3.78 -1.90 -11.45
C THR A 251 3.37 -2.92 -10.39
N PHE A 252 4.03 -2.87 -9.23
CA PHE A 252 3.48 -3.44 -8.01
C PHE A 252 2.37 -2.52 -7.48
N HIS A 253 1.12 -2.97 -7.41
CA HIS A 253 0.04 -2.15 -6.88
C HIS A 253 -0.03 -2.35 -5.35
N TYR A 254 0.74 -1.55 -4.62
CA TYR A 254 0.87 -1.62 -3.16
C TYR A 254 -0.17 -0.72 -2.49
N ARG A 255 -1.13 -1.34 -1.79
CA ARG A 255 -2.37 -0.70 -1.32
C ARG A 255 -2.52 -0.64 0.20
N LEU A 256 -1.54 -1.18 0.92
CA LEU A 256 -1.60 -1.37 2.37
C LEU A 256 -1.62 -0.06 3.19
N PRO A 257 -0.85 0.99 2.86
CA PRO A 257 -0.80 2.21 3.67
C PRO A 257 -2.15 2.91 3.85
N ASN A 258 -2.37 3.51 5.01
CA ASN A 258 -3.53 4.38 5.26
C ASN A 258 -3.22 5.80 4.73
N ALA A 259 -4.22 6.49 4.20
CA ALA A 259 -4.13 7.93 3.94
C ALA A 259 -4.46 8.68 5.24
N ARG A 260 -3.44 9.32 5.85
CA ARG A 260 -3.55 9.95 7.17
C ARG A 260 -3.37 11.48 7.13
N LEU A 261 -4.16 12.11 6.26
CA LEU A 261 -4.06 13.55 5.97
C LEU A 261 -4.28 14.46 7.18
N SER A 262 -5.08 14.07 8.16
CA SER A 262 -5.34 14.84 9.38
C SER A 262 -4.24 14.66 10.44
N ASP A 263 -3.36 13.66 10.33
CA ASP A 263 -2.18 13.52 11.18
C ASP A 263 -1.04 14.43 10.68
N PRO A 264 -0.62 15.46 11.47
CA PRO A 264 0.48 16.34 11.09
C PRO A 264 1.86 15.65 11.12
N GLY A 265 1.98 14.51 11.80
CA GLY A 265 3.20 13.69 11.84
C GLY A 265 3.31 12.70 10.67
N TRP A 266 2.22 12.49 9.92
CA TRP A 266 2.23 11.57 8.78
C TRP A 266 2.84 12.19 7.53
N SER A 267 3.61 11.38 6.79
CA SER A 267 4.25 11.74 5.52
C SER A 267 4.25 10.56 4.55
N LEU A 268 4.24 10.86 3.25
CA LEU A 268 4.38 9.83 2.21
C LEU A 268 5.74 9.12 2.32
N ALA A 269 6.78 9.86 2.73
CA ALA A 269 8.12 9.31 2.92
C ALA A 269 8.14 8.12 3.89
N ALA A 270 7.39 8.19 5.00
CA ALA A 270 7.34 7.11 5.97
C ALA A 270 6.82 5.79 5.35
N ASP A 271 5.73 5.87 4.58
CA ASP A 271 5.11 4.70 3.94
C ASP A 271 5.88 4.22 2.70
N TRP A 272 6.47 5.14 1.93
CA TRP A 272 7.38 4.79 0.83
C TRP A 272 8.61 4.04 1.33
N ASN A 273 9.22 4.49 2.43
CA ASN A 273 10.41 3.86 2.98
C ASN A 273 10.14 2.42 3.44
N ARG A 274 8.91 2.12 3.89
CA ARG A 274 8.46 0.75 4.16
C ARG A 274 8.41 -0.11 2.89
N TRP A 275 7.96 0.45 1.75
CA TRP A 275 8.07 -0.24 0.46
C TRP A 275 9.53 -0.47 0.06
N VAL A 276 10.42 0.49 0.30
CA VAL A 276 11.85 0.33 0.01
C VAL A 276 12.49 -0.84 0.78
N ALA A 277 12.03 -1.16 2.00
CA ALA A 277 12.46 -2.38 2.70
C ALA A 277 12.07 -3.66 1.96
N VAL A 278 10.89 -3.68 1.32
CA VAL A 278 10.46 -4.80 0.45
C VAL A 278 11.42 -4.95 -0.73
N GLU A 279 11.72 -3.86 -1.43
CA GLU A 279 12.65 -3.88 -2.59
C GLU A 279 14.06 -4.30 -2.17
N ARG A 280 14.55 -3.84 -1.01
CA ARG A 280 15.87 -4.21 -0.48
C ARG A 280 15.95 -5.68 -0.11
N LEU A 281 14.93 -6.22 0.58
CA LEU A 281 14.89 -7.65 0.91
C LEU A 281 14.77 -8.50 -0.36
N ALA A 282 13.98 -8.07 -1.35
CA ALA A 282 13.85 -8.77 -2.62
C ALA A 282 15.17 -8.82 -3.42
N ALA A 283 16.05 -7.83 -3.23
CA ALA A 283 17.35 -7.77 -3.88
C ALA A 283 18.42 -8.66 -3.19
N ASP A 284 18.21 -9.08 -1.94
CA ASP A 284 19.11 -9.97 -1.19
C ASP A 284 18.55 -11.39 -1.12
N ARG A 285 18.83 -12.17 -2.17
CA ARG A 285 18.31 -13.53 -2.34
C ARG A 285 18.70 -14.49 -1.20
N PRO A 286 19.98 -14.56 -0.75
CA PRO A 286 20.35 -15.38 0.41
C PRO A 286 19.58 -15.03 1.68
N LEU A 287 19.33 -13.74 1.91
CA LEU A 287 18.57 -13.29 3.08
C LEU A 287 17.08 -13.59 2.97
N LEU A 288 16.52 -13.37 1.79
CA LEU A 288 15.14 -13.70 1.45
C LEU A 288 14.84 -15.18 1.68
N ASP A 289 15.72 -16.07 1.20
CA ASP A 289 15.56 -17.51 1.37
C ASP A 289 15.73 -17.93 2.85
N ARG A 290 16.63 -17.29 3.60
CA ARG A 290 16.78 -17.55 5.05
C ARG A 290 15.53 -17.16 5.83
N LEU A 291 14.97 -15.97 5.57
CA LEU A 291 13.72 -15.53 6.19
C LEU A 291 12.53 -16.38 5.73
N GLY A 292 12.53 -16.84 4.48
CA GLY A 292 11.55 -17.78 3.94
C GLY A 292 11.47 -19.07 4.74
N ALA A 293 12.64 -19.69 5.01
CA ALA A 293 12.71 -20.89 5.85
C ALA A 293 12.20 -20.63 7.28
N ALA A 294 12.67 -19.53 7.90
CA ALA A 294 12.25 -19.16 9.26
C ALA A 294 10.75 -18.84 9.37
N TYR A 295 10.16 -18.24 8.32
CA TYR A 295 8.73 -17.95 8.27
C TYR A 295 7.90 -19.23 8.18
N ARG A 296 8.34 -20.20 7.37
CA ARG A 296 7.66 -21.50 7.27
C ARG A 296 7.65 -22.23 8.61
N GLU A 297 8.79 -22.30 9.30
CA GLU A 297 8.85 -22.86 10.65
C GLU A 297 7.92 -22.13 11.64
N ALA A 298 7.83 -20.80 11.52
CA ALA A 298 6.94 -20.00 12.35
C ALA A 298 5.46 -20.23 12.00
N ALA A 299 5.12 -20.40 10.72
CA ALA A 299 3.76 -20.62 10.22
C ALA A 299 3.19 -21.99 10.64
N ASP A 300 4.06 -22.98 10.85
CA ASP A 300 3.70 -24.33 11.32
C ASP A 300 3.55 -24.41 12.85
N GLY A 301 3.77 -23.31 13.59
CA GLY A 301 3.78 -23.29 15.04
C GLY A 301 3.28 -21.99 15.69
N PRO A 302 3.49 -21.80 17.00
CA PRO A 302 3.06 -20.58 17.71
C PRO A 302 3.91 -19.35 17.36
N GLY A 303 5.01 -19.53 16.62
CA GLY A 303 5.98 -18.47 16.29
C GLY A 303 5.43 -17.39 15.36
N LEU A 304 4.36 -17.68 14.60
CA LEU A 304 3.77 -16.71 13.67
C LEU A 304 3.25 -15.45 14.36
N ALA A 305 2.73 -15.57 15.58
CA ALA A 305 2.21 -14.43 16.35
C ALA A 305 3.33 -13.43 16.72
N ALA A 306 4.55 -13.92 16.95
CA ALA A 306 5.73 -13.13 17.27
C ALA A 306 6.57 -12.75 16.03
N TRP A 307 6.04 -13.01 14.83
CA TRP A 307 6.76 -12.74 13.58
C TRP A 307 7.07 -11.24 13.38
N PRO A 308 6.16 -10.29 13.64
CA PRO A 308 6.48 -8.86 13.55
C PRO A 308 7.68 -8.45 14.41
N GLU A 309 7.79 -8.98 15.63
CA GLU A 309 8.88 -8.71 16.56
C GLU A 309 10.20 -9.31 16.07
N ARG A 310 10.15 -10.50 15.44
CA ARG A 310 11.32 -11.06 14.75
C ARG A 310 11.78 -10.18 13.59
N ILE A 311 10.86 -9.59 12.84
CA ILE A 311 11.21 -8.65 11.77
C ILE A 311 11.84 -7.37 12.33
N ASP A 312 11.41 -6.86 13.49
CA ASP A 312 12.08 -5.72 14.13
C ASP A 312 13.54 -6.03 14.45
N ALA A 313 13.80 -7.17 15.10
CA ALA A 313 15.15 -7.60 15.42
C ALA A 313 15.99 -7.75 14.15
N PHE A 314 15.42 -8.39 13.12
CA PHE A 314 16.05 -8.55 11.82
C PHE A 314 16.42 -7.21 11.15
N LEU A 315 15.49 -6.24 11.11
CA LEU A 315 15.73 -4.93 10.48
C LEU A 315 16.73 -4.09 11.28
N ALA A 316 16.78 -4.25 12.61
CA ALA A 316 17.78 -3.61 13.46
C ALA A 316 19.18 -4.18 13.22
N GLU A 317 19.29 -5.48 12.97
CA GLU A 317 20.55 -6.17 12.62
C GLU A 317 20.96 -5.98 11.16
N SER A 318 20.02 -5.59 10.29
CA SER A 318 20.20 -5.43 8.84
C SER A 318 19.93 -3.99 8.39
N PRO A 319 20.81 -3.03 8.75
CA PRO A 319 20.62 -1.60 8.44
C PRO A 319 20.56 -1.32 6.94
N ASP A 320 21.11 -2.18 6.08
CA ASP A 320 20.98 -2.02 4.63
C ASP A 320 19.55 -2.28 4.13
N ILE A 321 18.76 -3.05 4.88
CA ILE A 321 17.35 -3.33 4.60
C ILE A 321 16.47 -2.26 5.28
N GLY A 322 16.59 -2.10 6.60
CA GLY A 322 15.74 -1.21 7.40
C GLY A 322 16.18 0.25 7.46
N GLY A 323 17.38 0.58 6.96
CA GLY A 323 18.05 1.86 7.18
C GLY A 323 17.19 3.05 6.79
N GLY A 324 16.82 3.85 7.79
CA GLY A 324 16.01 5.06 7.66
C GLY A 324 14.54 4.91 8.07
N ILE A 325 14.05 3.69 8.33
CA ILE A 325 12.71 3.44 8.85
C ILE A 325 12.77 3.55 10.37
N ARG A 326 12.53 4.74 10.92
CA ARG A 326 12.33 4.89 12.37
C ARG A 326 10.88 4.49 12.69
N GLY A 327 10.70 3.58 13.65
CA GLY A 327 9.38 3.29 14.18
C GLY A 327 8.84 4.51 14.92
N ASP A 328 7.66 4.99 14.54
CA ASP A 328 6.90 5.99 15.31
C ASP A 328 6.26 5.30 16.52
N THR A 329 7.09 4.78 17.42
CA THR A 329 6.64 4.39 18.75
C THR A 329 6.63 5.67 19.58
N PRO A 330 5.47 6.27 19.93
CA PRO A 330 5.49 7.32 20.93
C PRO A 330 6.06 6.71 22.21
N ALA A 331 7.16 7.28 22.69
CA ALA A 331 7.68 6.95 24.01
C ALA A 331 6.53 7.12 25.01
N SER A 332 6.11 6.04 25.65
CA SER A 332 5.17 6.10 26.77
C SER A 332 5.85 6.88 27.89
N GLY A 333 5.65 8.19 27.91
CA GLY A 333 6.03 9.06 29.01
C GLY A 333 5.12 8.78 30.20
N ALA A 334 5.47 7.77 31.00
CA ALA A 334 4.99 7.66 32.36
C ALA A 334 5.66 8.78 33.18
N ALA A 335 5.01 9.94 33.22
CA ALA A 335 5.31 10.97 34.19
C ALA A 335 4.54 10.67 35.49
N ASP A 336 5.10 9.80 36.33
CA ASP A 336 4.71 9.72 37.73
C ASP A 336 5.32 10.93 38.48
N GLY A 337 4.52 11.98 38.62
CA GLY A 337 4.79 13.07 39.55
C GLY A 337 4.15 12.76 40.91
N PRO A 338 4.87 12.88 42.05
CA PRO A 338 4.30 12.56 43.34
C PRO A 338 3.28 13.63 43.75
N VAL A 339 2.07 13.17 44.04
CA VAL A 339 1.01 13.97 44.68
C VAL A 339 1.49 14.39 46.07
N ARG A 340 1.78 15.69 46.24
CA ARG A 340 1.91 16.29 47.57
C ARG A 340 0.52 16.45 48.18
N GLN A 341 0.25 15.72 49.25
CA GLN A 341 -0.82 16.03 50.19
C GLN A 341 -0.51 17.37 50.88
N ALA A 342 -1.48 18.27 50.91
CA ALA A 342 -1.49 19.42 51.81
C ALA A 342 -2.59 19.22 52.85
N VAL A 343 -2.20 19.42 54.10
CA VAL A 343 -3.05 19.66 55.27
C VAL A 343 -3.53 21.11 55.24
#